data_AF-A0A661EX66-F1
#
_entry.id   AF-A0A661EX66-F1
#
_cell.length_a   1.000
_cell.length_b   1.000
_cell.length_c   1.000
_cell.angle_alpha   90.00
_cell.angle_beta   90.00
_cell.angle_gamma   90.00
#
_symmetry.space_group_name_H-M   'P 1'
#
loop_
_entity.id
_entity.type
_entity.pdbx_description
1 polymer ?
#
loop_
_entity_poly.entity_id
_entity_poly.type
_entity_poly.pdbx_seq_one_letter_code
_entity_poly.pdbx_strand_id
1 'polypeptide(L)'
;MEYGFQQLVLLNSADYQRAELPLDDSVSLIAPNNTGKTSLINALQFLLIIDRRRMDFGAHEFDKTRRFYFPSNSSYILMEVSLPQSGTVVLGCVGKGVSHDYEYFAYQGGLITEDFRQEDGSLVTQPRLITHLAQKNRTLFRYNATEFRDLIYGGRRTRNSHEPDFTVFRLEHNSDAQPFQQVLT
;
A
#
# COMPACT_ATOMS: atom_id res chain seq x y z
N MET A 1 18.26 14.79 -0.81
CA MET A 1 16.91 14.21 -0.77
C MET A 1 17.10 12.73 -0.53
N GLU A 2 16.52 12.21 0.54
CA GLU A 2 16.61 10.80 0.87
C GLU A 2 15.52 10.05 0.11
N TYR A 3 15.91 9.03 -0.66
CA TYR A 3 14.99 8.21 -1.45
C TYR A 3 14.69 6.91 -0.70
N GLY A 4 13.47 6.40 -0.84
CA GLY A 4 13.05 5.16 -0.19
C GLY A 4 11.69 5.28 0.49
N PHE A 5 11.38 4.31 1.33
CA PHE A 5 10.14 4.29 2.12
C PHE A 5 10.16 5.39 3.18
N GLN A 6 9.06 6.12 3.32
CA GLN A 6 8.97 7.25 4.24
C GLN A 6 8.05 6.94 5.42
N GLN A 7 6.84 6.44 5.13
CA GLN A 7 5.87 6.08 6.17
C GLN A 7 4.92 4.98 5.70
N LEU A 8 4.44 4.19 6.66
CA LEU A 8 3.32 3.27 6.54
C LEU A 8 2.16 3.77 7.39
N VAL A 9 0.96 3.82 6.83
CA VAL A 9 -0.26 4.22 7.53
C VAL A 9 -1.33 3.17 7.36
N LEU A 10 -1.97 2.78 8.46
CA LEU A 10 -3.16 1.93 8.49
C LEU A 10 -4.34 2.79 8.96
N LEU A 11 -5.45 2.74 8.22
CA LEU A 11 -6.71 3.38 8.61
C LEU A 11 -7.80 2.32 8.63
N ASN A 12 -8.47 2.15 9.79
CA ASN A 12 -9.51 1.14 9.99
C ASN A 12 -9.08 -0.28 9.51
N SER A 13 -7.87 -0.68 9.91
CA SER A 13 -7.19 -1.90 9.42
C SER A 13 -6.44 -2.58 10.56
N ALA A 14 -6.50 -3.91 10.64
CA ALA A 14 -5.79 -4.72 11.63
C ALA A 14 -6.04 -4.26 13.09
N ASP A 15 -7.30 -3.99 13.41
CA ASP A 15 -7.79 -3.43 14.69
C ASP A 15 -7.32 -2.00 15.02
N TYR A 16 -6.56 -1.35 14.13
CA TYR A 16 -6.23 0.07 14.27
C TYR A 16 -7.30 0.95 13.64
N GLN A 17 -7.78 1.94 14.40
CA GLN A 17 -8.51 3.07 13.81
C GLN A 17 -7.57 3.93 12.95
N ARG A 18 -6.38 4.20 13.47
CA ARG A 18 -5.26 4.88 12.80
C ARG A 18 -3.95 4.38 13.42
N ALA A 19 -3.00 4.00 12.58
CA ALA A 19 -1.62 3.77 12.98
C ALA A 19 -0.70 4.36 11.93
N GLU A 20 0.38 4.99 12.37
CA GLU A 20 1.40 5.61 11.50
C GLU A 20 2.77 5.15 11.98
N LEU A 21 3.56 4.63 11.05
CA LEU A 21 4.88 4.09 11.29
C LEU A 21 5.87 4.78 10.35
N PRO A 22 6.81 5.59 10.88
CA PRO A 22 7.94 6.08 10.10
C PRO A 22 8.78 4.90 9.59
N LEU A 23 9.26 5.02 8.36
CA LEU A 23 10.11 4.01 7.69
C LEU A 23 11.45 4.59 7.21
N ASP A 24 11.62 5.90 7.33
CA ASP A 24 12.81 6.67 6.99
C ASP A 24 13.86 6.71 8.12
N ASP A 25 13.51 6.22 9.32
CA ASP A 25 14.43 6.09 10.44
C ASP A 25 14.22 4.75 11.18
N SER A 26 15.16 4.41 12.06
CA SER A 26 15.08 3.23 12.93
C SER A 26 13.97 3.40 13.96
N VAL A 27 12.94 2.54 13.90
CA VAL A 27 11.82 2.54 14.86
C VAL A 27 11.85 1.30 15.74
N SER A 28 11.68 1.49 17.05
CA SER A 28 11.40 0.40 18.00
C SER A 28 9.93 0.37 18.40
N LEU A 29 9.23 -0.71 18.05
CA LEU A 29 7.82 -0.93 18.40
C LEU A 29 7.70 -1.60 19.78
N ILE A 30 7.40 -0.80 20.81
CA ILE A 30 7.21 -1.28 22.19
C ILE A 30 5.72 -1.22 22.54
N ALA A 31 5.12 -2.39 22.72
CA ALA A 31 3.75 -2.58 23.20
C ALA A 31 3.64 -3.97 23.86
N PRO A 32 2.59 -4.28 24.61
CA PRO A 32 2.35 -5.65 25.08
C PRO A 32 2.23 -6.67 23.93
N ASN A 33 2.25 -7.95 24.28
CA ASN A 33 1.99 -9.00 23.30
C ASN A 33 0.54 -8.89 22.78
N ASN A 34 0.35 -9.19 21.50
CA ASN A 34 -0.94 -9.13 20.81
C ASN A 34 -1.58 -7.73 20.71
N THR A 35 -0.81 -6.65 20.90
CA THR A 35 -1.27 -5.27 20.71
C THR A 35 -1.07 -4.78 19.26
N GLY A 36 -0.98 -5.69 18.28
CA GLY A 36 -0.94 -5.33 16.86
C GLY A 36 0.44 -4.95 16.27
N LYS A 37 1.55 -5.10 17.00
CA LYS A 37 2.91 -4.82 16.47
C LYS A 37 3.25 -5.66 15.24
N THR A 38 3.09 -6.98 15.37
CA THR A 38 3.29 -7.92 14.27
C THR A 38 2.34 -7.61 13.13
N SER A 39 1.09 -7.23 13.45
CA SER A 39 0.11 -6.86 12.44
C SER A 39 0.55 -5.62 11.65
N LEU A 40 1.11 -4.61 12.32
CA LEU A 40 1.61 -3.40 11.68
C LEU A 40 2.77 -3.71 10.71
N ILE A 41 3.73 -4.53 11.13
CA ILE A 41 4.84 -4.95 10.27
C ILE A 41 4.35 -5.81 9.10
N ASN A 42 3.47 -6.78 9.36
CA ASN A 42 2.92 -7.65 8.32
C ASN A 42 2.06 -6.89 7.28
N ALA A 43 1.57 -5.69 7.61
CA ALA A 43 0.86 -4.84 6.65
C ALA A 43 1.74 -4.46 5.45
N LEU A 44 3.07 -4.34 5.64
CA LEU A 44 4.04 -4.05 4.58
C LEU A 44 3.94 -5.07 3.43
N GLN A 45 3.65 -6.33 3.75
CA GLN A 45 3.58 -7.40 2.76
C GLN A 45 2.51 -7.13 1.69
N PHE A 46 1.40 -6.46 2.04
CA PHE A 46 0.38 -6.10 1.05
C PHE A 46 0.93 -5.15 -0.03
N LEU A 47 1.88 -4.28 0.29
CA LEU A 47 2.40 -3.29 -0.66
C LEU A 47 3.76 -3.68 -1.26
N LEU A 48 4.50 -4.60 -0.62
CA LEU A 48 5.85 -4.98 -1.01
C LEU A 48 5.99 -6.44 -1.48
N ILE A 49 5.07 -7.33 -1.13
CA ILE A 49 5.09 -8.77 -1.47
C ILE A 49 3.78 -9.10 -2.19
N ILE A 50 3.68 -8.74 -3.47
CA ILE A 50 2.37 -8.76 -4.17
C ILE A 50 1.90 -10.19 -4.49
N ASP A 51 2.83 -11.15 -4.61
CA ASP A 51 2.48 -12.56 -4.79
C ASP A 51 1.97 -13.17 -3.49
N ARG A 52 0.65 -13.43 -3.46
CA ARG A 52 -0.05 -14.04 -2.32
C ARG A 52 0.55 -15.37 -1.86
N ARG A 53 1.23 -16.11 -2.74
CA ARG A 53 1.85 -17.41 -2.40
C ARG A 53 3.09 -17.26 -1.52
N ARG A 54 3.62 -16.04 -1.45
CA ARG A 54 4.84 -15.68 -0.73
C ARG A 54 4.60 -14.82 0.50
N MET A 55 3.40 -14.25 0.61
CA MET A 55 3.02 -13.59 1.85
C MET A 55 2.98 -14.63 3.00
N ASP A 56 3.59 -14.27 4.13
CA ASP A 56 3.63 -15.09 5.32
C ASP A 56 3.03 -14.32 6.51
N PHE A 57 1.82 -14.71 6.89
CA PHE A 57 1.13 -14.17 8.07
C PHE A 57 1.15 -15.17 9.24
N GLY A 58 2.14 -16.07 9.28
CA GLY A 58 2.29 -17.10 10.27
C GLY A 58 1.19 -18.16 10.16
N ALA A 59 0.59 -18.54 11.30
CA ALA A 59 -0.43 -19.59 11.36
C ALA A 59 -1.80 -19.18 10.78
N HIS A 60 -1.94 -17.98 10.23
CA HIS A 60 -3.21 -17.44 9.75
C HIS A 60 -3.44 -17.75 8.27
N GLU A 61 -4.57 -18.39 7.96
CA GLU A 61 -5.03 -18.54 6.58
C GLU A 61 -5.26 -17.16 5.95
N PHE A 62 -4.89 -17.03 4.67
CA PHE A 62 -4.96 -15.77 3.95
C PHE A 62 -6.37 -15.14 3.93
N ASP A 63 -7.43 -15.96 3.92
CA ASP A 63 -8.80 -15.44 4.00
C ASP A 63 -9.08 -14.72 5.34
N LYS A 64 -8.62 -15.30 6.45
CA LYS A 64 -8.73 -14.67 7.78
C LYS A 64 -7.89 -13.41 7.87
N THR A 65 -6.67 -13.44 7.31
CA THR A 65 -5.80 -12.27 7.19
C THR A 65 -6.51 -11.14 6.45
N ARG A 66 -7.10 -11.41 5.28
CA ARG A 66 -7.83 -10.40 4.52
C ARG A 66 -8.96 -9.75 5.31
N ARG A 67 -9.78 -10.55 6.01
CA ARG A 67 -10.87 -10.03 6.85
C ARG A 67 -10.36 -9.14 7.98
N PHE A 68 -9.21 -9.50 8.56
CA PHE A 68 -8.58 -8.77 9.64
C PHE A 68 -8.01 -7.41 9.18
N TYR A 69 -7.33 -7.36 8.04
CA TYR A 69 -6.76 -6.12 7.50
C TYR A 69 -7.78 -5.26 6.74
N PHE A 70 -8.80 -5.88 6.13
CA PHE A 70 -9.83 -5.18 5.35
C PHE A 70 -11.24 -5.54 5.84
N PRO A 71 -11.59 -5.15 7.08
CA PRO A 71 -12.92 -5.42 7.63
C PRO A 71 -14.04 -4.65 6.91
N SER A 72 -13.73 -3.58 6.18
CA SER A 72 -14.72 -2.76 5.46
C SER A 72 -14.21 -2.28 4.09
N ASN A 73 -15.07 -1.61 3.32
CA ASN A 73 -14.66 -0.91 2.09
C ASN A 73 -14.01 0.47 2.33
N SER A 74 -13.69 0.79 3.58
CA SER A 74 -13.01 2.02 4.00
C SER A 74 -11.80 1.69 4.88
N SER A 75 -11.24 0.50 4.70
CA SER A 75 -10.04 0.00 5.38
C SER A 75 -8.85 0.18 4.44
N TYR A 76 -7.80 0.85 4.90
CA TYR A 76 -6.66 1.26 4.10
C TYR A 76 -5.35 0.79 4.69
N ILE A 77 -4.43 0.39 3.81
CA ILE A 77 -2.99 0.31 4.07
C ILE A 77 -2.32 1.19 3.02
N LEU A 78 -1.55 2.18 3.48
CA LEU A 78 -0.96 3.25 2.67
C LEU A 78 0.53 3.31 2.95
N MET A 79 1.33 3.58 1.92
CA MET A 79 2.77 3.78 2.05
C MET A 79 3.20 4.97 1.22
N GLU A 80 3.92 5.89 1.84
CA GLU A 80 4.60 6.97 1.14
C GLU A 80 6.02 6.54 0.75
N VAL A 81 6.39 6.82 -0.49
CA VAL A 81 7.70 6.48 -1.05
C VAL A 81 8.27 7.70 -1.78
N SER A 82 9.53 8.03 -1.49
CA SER A 82 10.28 9.05 -2.21
C SER A 82 11.06 8.41 -3.36
N LEU A 83 10.61 8.61 -4.60
CA LEU A 83 11.22 8.03 -5.80
C LEU A 83 12.11 9.05 -6.54
N PRO A 84 13.24 8.63 -7.15
CA PRO A 84 14.14 9.56 -7.82
C PRO A 84 13.54 10.30 -9.02
N GLN A 85 12.68 9.65 -9.81
CA GLN A 85 12.14 10.24 -11.04
C GLN A 85 10.80 10.95 -10.82
N SER A 86 10.01 10.49 -9.86
CA SER A 86 8.61 10.88 -9.68
C SER A 86 8.38 11.72 -8.43
N GLY A 87 9.42 11.91 -7.62
CA GLY A 87 9.31 12.50 -6.31
C GLY A 87 8.48 11.63 -5.37
N THR A 88 7.77 12.27 -4.46
CA THR A 88 6.91 11.58 -3.49
C THR A 88 5.69 10.98 -4.16
N VAL A 89 5.45 9.71 -3.87
CA VAL A 89 4.28 8.97 -4.34
C VAL A 89 3.64 8.22 -3.18
N VAL A 90 2.37 7.90 -3.33
CA VAL A 90 1.63 7.05 -2.39
C VAL A 90 1.22 5.78 -3.09
N LEU A 91 1.55 4.66 -2.46
CA LEU A 91 1.08 3.33 -2.80
C LEU A 91 0.02 2.93 -1.78
N GLY A 92 -1.05 2.29 -2.21
CA GLY A 92 -2.09 1.89 -1.28
C GLY A 92 -2.88 0.69 -1.72
N CYS A 93 -3.54 0.08 -0.75
CA CYS A 93 -4.65 -0.82 -0.99
C CYS A 93 -5.83 -0.47 -0.10
N VAL A 94 -7.03 -0.66 -0.65
CA VAL A 94 -8.30 -0.36 0.03
C VAL A 94 -9.23 -1.57 -0.05
N GLY A 95 -9.95 -1.85 1.03
CA GLY A 95 -10.93 -2.93 1.08
C GLY A 95 -12.10 -2.74 0.09
N LYS A 96 -12.68 -3.85 -0.36
CA LYS A 96 -13.82 -3.91 -1.29
C LYS A 96 -15.16 -4.19 -0.61
N GLY A 97 -15.18 -4.23 0.72
CA GLY A 97 -16.40 -4.46 1.51
C GLY A 97 -16.68 -5.94 1.73
N VAL A 98 -17.86 -6.42 1.32
CA VAL A 98 -18.42 -7.73 1.70
C VAL A 98 -17.52 -8.92 1.36
N SER A 99 -16.72 -8.83 0.29
CA SER A 99 -15.78 -9.90 -0.06
C SER A 99 -14.53 -9.96 0.82
N HIS A 100 -14.29 -8.92 1.65
CA HIS A 100 -13.04 -8.66 2.37
C HIS A 100 -11.79 -8.68 1.49
N ASP A 101 -11.97 -8.61 0.18
CA ASP A 101 -10.87 -8.46 -0.78
C ASP A 101 -10.46 -6.98 -0.83
N TYR A 102 -9.36 -6.69 -1.50
CA TYR A 102 -8.82 -5.33 -1.60
C TYR A 102 -8.43 -5.00 -3.03
N GLU A 103 -8.25 -3.72 -3.32
CA GLU A 103 -7.79 -3.19 -4.60
C GLU A 103 -6.57 -2.30 -4.39
N TYR A 104 -5.59 -2.39 -5.30
CA TYR A 104 -4.40 -1.56 -5.26
C TYR A 104 -4.61 -0.23 -5.97
N PHE A 105 -3.91 0.78 -5.50
CA PHE A 105 -3.85 2.08 -6.16
C PHE A 105 -2.52 2.79 -5.91
N ALA A 106 -2.26 3.81 -6.73
CA ALA A 106 -1.17 4.75 -6.50
C ALA A 106 -1.54 6.16 -6.97
N TYR A 107 -0.87 7.17 -6.41
CA TYR A 107 -0.90 8.55 -6.91
C TYR A 107 0.41 9.27 -6.60
N GLN A 108 0.67 10.36 -7.32
CA GLN A 108 1.81 11.24 -7.08
C GLN A 108 1.45 12.35 -6.08
N GLY A 109 2.31 12.59 -5.10
CA GLY A 109 2.11 13.51 -4.00
C GLY A 109 2.45 12.88 -2.65
N GLY A 110 2.52 13.72 -1.61
CA GLY A 110 2.66 13.26 -0.23
C GLY A 110 1.37 12.67 0.32
N LEU A 111 1.51 11.73 1.25
CA LEU A 111 0.43 11.08 1.97
C LEU A 111 -0.11 12.01 3.07
N ILE A 112 -1.30 12.55 2.83
CA ILE A 112 -2.06 13.34 3.80
C ILE A 112 -3.23 12.46 4.26
N THR A 113 -3.21 12.01 5.50
CA THR A 113 -4.23 11.08 6.03
C THR A 113 -5.63 11.69 6.05
N GLU A 114 -5.73 13.00 6.20
CA GLU A 114 -6.99 13.74 6.15
C GLU A 114 -7.62 13.78 4.74
N ASP A 115 -6.85 13.56 3.66
CA ASP A 115 -7.40 13.43 2.30
C ASP A 115 -8.24 12.14 2.13
N PHE A 116 -8.17 11.21 3.09
CA PHE A 116 -8.96 9.98 3.11
C PHE A 116 -10.19 10.06 4.03
N ARG A 117 -10.50 11.25 4.56
CA ARG A 117 -11.67 11.49 5.42
C ARG A 117 -12.71 12.37 4.73
N GLN A 118 -13.96 12.08 5.02
CA GLN A 118 -15.11 12.92 4.70
C GLN A 118 -15.25 14.04 5.74
N GLU A 119 -16.12 15.02 5.46
CA GLU A 119 -16.36 16.16 6.35
C GLU A 119 -16.89 15.74 7.74
N ASP A 120 -17.62 14.61 7.81
CA ASP A 120 -18.11 14.02 9.05
C ASP A 120 -17.04 13.23 9.84
N GLY A 121 -15.80 13.20 9.34
CA GLY A 121 -14.67 12.49 9.92
C GLY A 121 -14.60 10.99 9.57
N SER A 122 -15.63 10.45 8.91
CA SER A 122 -15.64 9.06 8.44
C SER A 122 -14.64 8.86 7.30
N LEU A 123 -14.12 7.64 7.15
CA LEU A 123 -13.22 7.34 6.05
C LEU A 123 -13.98 7.25 4.72
N VAL A 124 -13.37 7.77 3.67
CA VAL A 124 -13.88 7.65 2.31
C VAL A 124 -13.99 6.16 1.97
N THR A 125 -15.04 5.76 1.28
CA THR A 125 -15.21 4.37 0.83
C THR A 125 -14.55 4.15 -0.54
N GLN A 126 -14.03 2.94 -0.80
CA GLN A 126 -13.41 2.54 -2.06
C GLN A 126 -14.16 3.00 -3.33
N PRO A 127 -15.50 2.90 -3.44
CA PRO A 127 -16.21 3.34 -4.64
C PRO A 127 -16.08 4.84 -4.93
N ARG A 128 -15.96 5.67 -3.88
CA ARG A 128 -15.87 7.14 -3.98
C ARG A 128 -14.42 7.65 -4.01
N LEU A 129 -13.45 6.79 -3.74
CA LEU A 129 -12.05 7.17 -3.50
C LEU A 129 -11.45 8.01 -4.64
N ILE A 130 -11.65 7.61 -5.90
CA ILE A 130 -11.12 8.34 -7.06
C ILE A 130 -11.68 9.76 -7.11
N THR A 131 -13.00 9.90 -7.09
CA THR A 131 -13.66 11.19 -7.21
C THR A 131 -13.31 12.10 -6.04
N HIS A 132 -13.23 11.54 -4.82
CA HIS A 132 -12.86 12.30 -3.63
C HIS A 132 -11.42 12.82 -3.71
N LEU A 133 -10.46 11.96 -4.05
CA LEU A 133 -9.05 12.37 -4.17
C LEU A 133 -8.80 13.31 -5.34
N ALA A 134 -9.56 13.19 -6.44
CA ALA A 134 -9.50 14.17 -7.52
C ALA A 134 -9.90 15.58 -7.07
N GLN A 135 -10.88 15.73 -6.16
CA GLN A 135 -11.24 17.04 -5.55
C GLN A 135 -10.12 17.61 -4.68
N LYS A 136 -9.20 16.77 -4.21
CA LYS A 136 -7.99 17.14 -3.48
C LYS A 136 -6.77 17.30 -4.39
N ASN A 137 -6.98 17.36 -5.72
CA ASN A 137 -5.92 17.41 -6.74
C ASN A 137 -4.96 16.20 -6.70
N ARG A 138 -5.45 15.02 -6.32
CA ARG A 138 -4.73 13.76 -6.34
C ARG A 138 -5.30 12.84 -7.43
N THR A 139 -4.55 12.64 -8.51
CA THR A 139 -4.95 11.73 -9.58
C THR A 139 -4.57 10.30 -9.19
N LEU A 140 -5.58 9.48 -8.89
CA LEU A 140 -5.40 8.09 -8.44
C LEU A 140 -5.55 7.10 -9.60
N PHE A 141 -4.61 6.16 -9.68
CA PHE A 141 -4.59 5.06 -10.64
C PHE A 141 -4.83 3.74 -9.91
N ARG A 142 -5.73 2.90 -10.43
CA ARG A 142 -6.08 1.60 -9.83
C ARG A 142 -5.39 0.47 -10.56
N TYR A 143 -5.11 -0.61 -9.84
CA TYR A 143 -4.41 -1.77 -10.36
C TYR A 143 -5.00 -3.07 -9.82
N ASN A 144 -5.04 -4.09 -10.66
CA ASN A 144 -5.10 -5.46 -10.16
C ASN A 144 -3.71 -5.90 -9.63
N ALA A 145 -3.65 -7.07 -8.97
CA ALA A 145 -2.41 -7.55 -8.35
C ALA A 145 -1.25 -7.73 -9.36
N THR A 146 -1.52 -8.22 -10.57
CA THR A 146 -0.50 -8.40 -11.60
C THR A 146 0.04 -7.06 -12.08
N GLU A 147 -0.84 -6.10 -12.37
CA GLU A 147 -0.47 -4.75 -12.79
C GLU A 147 0.33 -4.02 -11.72
N PHE A 148 -0.09 -4.13 -10.46
CA PHE A 148 0.60 -3.51 -9.34
C PHE A 148 1.98 -4.13 -9.09
N ARG A 149 2.08 -5.46 -9.16
CA ARG A 149 3.37 -6.16 -9.10
C ARG A 149 4.34 -5.65 -10.17
N ASP A 150 3.86 -5.57 -11.41
CA ASP A 150 4.69 -5.12 -12.53
C ASP A 150 5.05 -3.63 -12.40
N LEU A 151 4.16 -2.81 -11.81
CA LEU A 151 4.45 -1.41 -11.48
C LEU A 151 5.59 -1.28 -10.47
N ILE A 152 5.52 -2.03 -9.36
CA ILE A 152 6.44 -1.92 -8.22
C ILE A 152 7.83 -2.47 -8.54
N TYR A 153 7.91 -3.59 -9.26
CA TYR A 153 9.18 -4.27 -9.59
C TYR A 153 9.73 -3.94 -10.99
N GLY A 154 9.13 -3.01 -11.73
CA GLY A 154 9.65 -2.60 -13.05
C GLY A 154 9.42 -3.63 -14.16
N GLY A 155 8.31 -4.38 -14.12
CA GLY A 155 7.93 -5.33 -15.17
C GLY A 155 7.50 -4.65 -16.48
N ARG A 156 7.41 -5.44 -17.57
CA ARG A 156 6.94 -4.96 -18.89
C ARG A 156 5.48 -4.49 -18.80
N ARG A 157 5.25 -3.19 -18.94
CA ARG A 157 3.91 -2.59 -18.99
C ARG A 157 3.80 -1.58 -20.13
N THR A 158 2.65 -1.59 -20.82
CA THR A 158 2.21 -0.46 -21.64
C THR A 158 1.76 0.66 -20.71
N ARG A 159 2.66 1.61 -20.42
CA ARG A 159 2.33 2.79 -19.63
C ARG A 159 1.41 3.72 -20.40
N ASN A 160 0.37 4.22 -19.74
CA ASN A 160 -0.32 5.41 -20.23
C ASN A 160 0.65 6.60 -20.12
N SER A 161 0.72 7.45 -21.14
CA SER A 161 1.67 8.58 -21.19
C SER A 161 1.49 9.60 -20.06
N HIS A 162 0.31 9.60 -19.42
CA HIS A 162 -0.03 10.51 -18.32
C HIS A 162 0.17 9.90 -16.92
N GLU A 163 0.60 8.64 -16.83
CA GLU A 163 0.79 7.94 -15.55
C GLU A 163 2.26 8.03 -15.09
N PRO A 164 2.53 8.51 -13.87
CA PRO A 164 3.89 8.51 -13.32
C PRO A 164 4.50 7.10 -13.22
N ASP A 165 5.77 6.96 -13.59
CA ASP A 165 6.87 6.79 -12.63
C ASP A 165 6.76 6.02 -11.28
N PHE A 166 5.80 5.13 -10.99
CA PHE A 166 5.69 4.51 -9.65
C PHE A 166 6.61 3.30 -9.35
N THR A 167 7.64 3.03 -10.15
CA THR A 167 8.53 1.88 -9.90
C THR A 167 9.41 2.11 -8.67
N VAL A 168 9.28 1.21 -7.69
CA VAL A 168 10.01 1.26 -6.41
C VAL A 168 11.34 0.52 -6.50
N PHE A 169 11.29 -0.74 -6.94
CA PHE A 169 12.47 -1.58 -7.08
C PHE A 169 12.89 -1.56 -8.53
N ARG A 170 13.81 -0.65 -8.87
CA ARG A 170 14.43 -0.67 -10.19
C ARG A 170 15.40 -1.82 -10.28
N LEU A 171 15.17 -2.63 -11.30
CA LEU A 171 16.08 -3.68 -11.70
C LEU A 171 17.01 -3.10 -12.76
N GLU A 172 18.31 -3.37 -12.65
CA GLU A 172 19.26 -2.97 -13.69
C GLU A 172 18.90 -3.66 -15.01
N HIS A 173 18.49 -4.93 -14.97
CA HIS A 173 18.00 -5.67 -16.13
C HIS A 173 16.62 -6.27 -15.86
N ASN A 174 15.71 -6.17 -16.84
CA ASN A 174 14.36 -6.77 -16.74
C ASN A 174 14.39 -8.30 -16.54
N SER A 175 15.47 -8.97 -16.93
CA SER A 175 15.71 -10.40 -16.65
C SER A 175 15.83 -10.70 -15.15
N ASP A 176 16.23 -9.71 -14.36
CA ASP A 176 16.50 -9.85 -12.93
C ASP A 176 15.22 -9.77 -12.11
N ALA A 177 14.07 -9.51 -12.76
CA ALA A 177 12.78 -9.43 -12.11
C ALA A 177 12.39 -10.74 -11.44
N GLN A 178 12.65 -11.88 -12.07
CA GLN A 178 12.36 -13.18 -11.46
C GLN A 178 13.22 -13.45 -10.21
N PRO A 179 14.56 -13.27 -10.25
CA PRO A 179 15.42 -13.37 -9.07
C PRO A 179 15.08 -12.36 -7.97
N PHE A 180 14.88 -11.08 -8.28
CA PHE A 180 14.55 -10.07 -7.26
C PHE A 180 13.19 -10.31 -6.63
N GLN A 181 12.22 -10.73 -7.46
CA GLN A 181 10.96 -11.21 -6.95
C GLN A 181 11.18 -12.38 -6.01
N GLN A 182 12.18 -13.26 -6.15
CA GLN A 182 12.48 -14.36 -5.21
C GLN A 182 13.18 -13.93 -3.91
N VAL A 183 13.87 -12.78 -3.88
CA VAL A 183 14.64 -12.33 -2.72
C VAL A 183 13.82 -11.43 -1.80
N LEU A 184 12.89 -10.64 -2.36
CA LEU A 184 11.94 -9.83 -1.60
C LEU A 184 10.69 -10.61 -1.16
N THR A 185 10.71 -11.94 -1.30
CA THR A 185 9.54 -12.81 -1.09
C THR A 185 9.89 -14.12 -0.42
#